data_AF-A0A7Z9VEB9-F1
#
_entry.id   AF-A0A7Z9VEB9-F1
#
_cell.length_a   1.000
_cell.length_b   1.000
_cell.length_c   1.000
_cell.angle_alpha   90.00
_cell.angle_beta   90.00
_cell.angle_gamma   90.00
#
_symmetry.space_group_name_H-M   'P 1'
#
loop_
_entity.id
_entity.type
_entity.pdbx_description
1 polymer ?
#
loop_
_entity_poly.entity_id
_entity_poly.type
_entity_poly.pdbx_seq_one_letter_code
_entity_poly.pdbx_strand_id
1 'polypeptide(L)'
;MVGSLGDIFIVITDEAQSSGLRDGLLRELRKIAKDDPDARLVILAHSTGNLIVYEALAELRKNSEDLERQKHKADAAVLEAASVESFSTEGDRDDLDSKAGEIGEQLELEKQTIETIKAWVSIGSIMTLAWSTRVVEASNRKYLDPIPKSEEIKWLNLWTTFDIATGAKFVAPDSDPPIPQPMNLRVNNFGSLALDHTGYWDNIEEVYLLLLEELGGREKSNDF
;
A
#
# COMPACT_ATOMS: atom_id res chain seq x y z
N MET A 1 29.26 -1.61 -4.67
CA MET A 1 28.59 -1.11 -3.44
C MET A 1 28.32 0.40 -3.42
N VAL A 2 28.82 1.23 -4.36
CA VAL A 2 28.53 2.68 -4.40
C VAL A 2 27.28 3.03 -5.24
N GLY A 3 26.73 2.09 -6.02
CA GLY A 3 25.54 2.31 -6.84
C GLY A 3 24.19 2.25 -6.11
N SER A 4 24.00 1.28 -5.20
CA SER A 4 22.71 1.03 -4.54
C SER A 4 22.23 2.19 -3.65
N LEU A 5 23.13 2.91 -2.96
CA LEU A 5 22.75 4.11 -2.19
C LEU A 5 22.41 5.30 -3.10
N GLY A 6 23.05 5.40 -4.27
CA GLY A 6 22.74 6.40 -5.28
C GLY A 6 21.36 6.19 -5.90
N ASP A 7 21.00 4.94 -6.19
CA ASP A 7 19.68 4.58 -6.71
C ASP A 7 18.57 4.81 -5.67
N ILE A 8 18.85 4.56 -4.38
CA ILE A 8 17.93 4.91 -3.27
C ILE A 8 17.74 6.43 -3.19
N PHE A 9 18.82 7.21 -3.30
CA PHE A 9 18.72 8.66 -3.32
C PHE A 9 17.93 9.15 -4.53
N ILE A 10 18.16 8.60 -5.72
CA ILE A 10 17.44 8.95 -6.96
C ILE A 10 15.96 8.57 -6.86
N VAL A 11 15.59 7.37 -6.39
CA VAL A 11 14.17 6.99 -6.23
C VAL A 11 13.46 7.86 -5.18
N ILE A 12 14.16 8.25 -4.12
CA ILE A 12 13.61 9.15 -3.09
C ILE A 12 13.52 10.61 -3.59
N THR A 13 14.38 11.04 -4.51
CA THR A 13 14.47 12.45 -4.96
C THR A 13 13.90 12.73 -6.34
N ASP A 14 13.72 11.72 -7.20
CA ASP A 14 13.10 11.80 -8.52
C ASP A 14 11.62 11.43 -8.43
N GLU A 15 10.84 12.42 -8.04
CA GLU A 15 9.38 12.34 -7.87
C GLU A 15 8.65 11.98 -9.17
N ALA A 16 9.22 12.32 -10.33
CA ALA A 16 8.57 12.07 -11.63
C ALA A 16 8.58 10.59 -12.02
N GLN A 17 9.68 9.87 -11.75
CA GLN A 17 9.72 8.42 -12.01
C GLN A 17 8.91 7.62 -10.98
N SER A 18 8.98 7.99 -9.70
CA SER A 18 8.21 7.32 -8.64
C SER A 18 6.70 7.46 -8.88
N SER A 19 6.22 8.66 -9.24
CA SER A 19 4.80 8.89 -9.54
C SER A 19 4.31 8.08 -10.75
N GLY A 20 5.10 7.99 -11.82
CA GLY A 20 4.75 7.18 -12.98
C GLY A 20 4.56 5.69 -12.66
N LEU A 21 5.45 5.11 -11.84
CA LEU A 21 5.36 3.72 -11.40
C LEU A 21 4.21 3.49 -10.42
N ARG A 22 4.02 4.39 -9.45
CA ARG A 22 2.89 4.38 -8.52
C ARG A 22 1.56 4.43 -9.27
N ASP A 23 1.41 5.35 -10.22
CA ASP A 23 0.19 5.50 -10.99
C ASP A 23 -0.06 4.28 -11.90
N GLY A 24 1.01 3.67 -12.41
CA GLY A 24 0.96 2.38 -13.10
C GLY A 24 0.40 1.28 -12.23
N LEU A 25 0.96 1.11 -11.02
CA LEU A 25 0.49 0.13 -10.05
C LEU A 25 -0.98 0.35 -9.68
N LEU A 26 -1.37 1.59 -9.35
CA LEU A 26 -2.75 1.93 -9.00
C LEU A 26 -3.74 1.62 -10.11
N ARG A 27 -3.40 1.90 -11.37
CA ARG A 27 -4.24 1.57 -12.52
C ARG A 27 -4.48 0.07 -12.64
N GLU A 28 -3.44 -0.74 -12.51
CA GLU A 28 -3.58 -2.20 -12.59
C GLU A 28 -4.36 -2.78 -11.41
N LEU A 29 -4.12 -2.30 -10.19
CA LEU A 29 -4.88 -2.71 -9.00
C LEU A 29 -6.38 -2.43 -9.15
N ARG A 30 -6.74 -1.20 -9.54
CA ARG A 30 -8.13 -0.80 -9.78
C ARG A 30 -8.77 -1.59 -10.92
N LYS A 31 -8.01 -1.85 -11.99
CA LYS A 31 -8.48 -2.65 -13.12
C LYS A 31 -8.81 -4.07 -12.68
N ILE A 32 -7.92 -4.74 -11.93
CA ILE A 32 -8.16 -6.09 -11.43
C ILE A 32 -9.39 -6.10 -10.51
N ALA A 33 -9.46 -5.18 -9.55
CA ALA A 33 -10.58 -5.09 -8.61
C ALA A 33 -11.93 -4.85 -9.31
N LYS A 34 -11.93 -4.12 -10.44
CA LYS A 34 -13.10 -3.88 -11.27
C LYS A 34 -13.48 -5.08 -12.13
N ASP A 35 -12.49 -5.71 -12.76
CA ASP A 35 -12.70 -6.79 -13.73
C ASP A 35 -13.02 -8.13 -13.01
N ASP A 36 -12.50 -8.33 -11.80
CA ASP A 36 -12.71 -9.51 -10.96
C ASP A 36 -12.84 -9.11 -9.46
N PRO A 37 -14.08 -8.84 -8.98
CA PRO A 37 -14.32 -8.47 -7.59
C PRO A 37 -13.96 -9.56 -6.56
N ASP A 38 -13.84 -10.82 -6.98
CA ASP A 38 -13.47 -11.94 -6.12
C ASP A 38 -11.95 -12.19 -6.09
N ALA A 39 -11.18 -11.41 -6.85
CA ALA A 39 -9.73 -11.52 -6.90
C ALA A 39 -9.09 -11.33 -5.51
N ARG A 40 -8.00 -12.06 -5.30
CA ARG A 40 -7.19 -11.97 -4.07
C ARG A 40 -5.76 -11.66 -4.45
N LEU A 41 -5.33 -10.44 -4.22
CA LEU A 41 -4.02 -9.95 -4.59
C LEU A 41 -3.05 -9.99 -3.43
N VAL A 42 -1.81 -10.38 -3.74
CA VAL A 42 -0.65 -10.22 -2.85
C VAL A 42 0.36 -9.37 -3.59
N ILE A 43 0.78 -8.27 -2.99
CA ILE A 43 1.82 -7.39 -3.52
C ILE A 43 3.16 -7.84 -2.95
N LEU A 44 4.10 -8.23 -3.81
CA LEU A 44 5.47 -8.53 -3.43
C LEU A 44 6.38 -7.39 -3.88
N ALA A 45 7.11 -6.79 -2.95
CA ALA A 45 8.02 -5.69 -3.24
C ALA A 45 9.39 -5.89 -2.61
N HIS A 46 10.44 -5.63 -3.38
CA HIS A 46 11.82 -5.78 -2.96
C HIS A 46 12.54 -4.42 -2.97
N SER A 47 13.37 -4.18 -1.96
CA SER A 47 14.24 -2.99 -1.88
C SER A 47 13.44 -1.69 -2.07
N THR A 48 13.78 -0.86 -3.07
CA THR A 48 13.13 0.42 -3.40
C THR A 48 11.69 0.28 -3.87
N GLY A 49 11.28 -0.89 -4.39
CA GLY A 49 9.89 -1.15 -4.78
C GLY A 49 8.90 -0.99 -3.61
N ASN A 50 9.38 -1.14 -2.37
CA ASN A 50 8.58 -0.94 -1.17
C ASN A 50 8.11 0.50 -0.99
N LEU A 51 8.92 1.49 -1.42
CA LEU A 51 8.50 2.89 -1.39
C LEU A 51 7.33 3.14 -2.34
N ILE A 52 7.38 2.55 -3.54
CA ILE A 52 6.33 2.69 -4.55
C ILE A 52 5.02 2.06 -4.05
N VAL A 53 5.09 0.86 -3.46
CA VAL A 53 3.91 0.20 -2.88
C VAL A 53 3.36 1.02 -1.72
N TYR A 54 4.21 1.53 -0.82
CA TYR A 54 3.77 2.38 0.27
C TYR A 54 3.02 3.61 -0.26
N GLU A 55 3.58 4.33 -1.22
CA GLU A 55 2.92 5.50 -1.82
C GLU A 55 1.59 5.14 -2.47
N ALA A 56 1.52 4.01 -3.18
CA ALA A 56 0.27 3.56 -3.78
C ALA A 56 -0.79 3.24 -2.73
N LEU A 57 -0.43 2.52 -1.66
CA LEU A 57 -1.35 2.20 -0.57
C LEU A 57 -1.81 3.46 0.17
N ALA A 58 -0.91 4.42 0.41
CA ALA A 58 -1.25 5.68 1.05
C ALA A 58 -2.20 6.52 0.16
N GLU A 59 -1.96 6.53 -1.15
CA GLU A 59 -2.82 7.20 -2.14
C GLU A 59 -4.22 6.56 -2.18
N LEU A 60 -4.35 5.22 -2.15
CA LEU A 60 -5.65 4.54 -2.06
C LEU A 60 -6.40 4.93 -0.79
N ARG A 61 -5.70 4.91 0.37
CA ARG A 61 -6.29 5.28 1.66
C ARG A 61 -6.82 6.71 1.64
N LYS A 62 -5.98 7.64 1.20
CA LYS A 62 -6.32 9.05 1.09
C LYS A 62 -7.49 9.29 0.14
N ASN A 63 -7.48 8.68 -1.04
CA ASN A 63 -8.55 8.82 -2.02
C ASN A 63 -9.88 8.29 -1.48
N SER A 64 -9.88 7.13 -0.82
CA SER A 64 -11.07 6.58 -0.18
C SER A 64 -11.63 7.54 0.89
N GLU A 65 -10.80 8.11 1.74
CA GLU A 65 -11.23 9.05 2.78
C GLU A 65 -11.71 10.40 2.23
N ASP A 66 -11.08 10.89 1.16
CA ASP A 66 -11.51 12.10 0.45
C ASP A 66 -12.87 11.87 -0.23
N LEU A 67 -13.04 10.75 -0.93
CA LEU A 67 -14.29 10.38 -1.60
C LEU A 67 -15.41 10.13 -0.60
N GLU A 68 -15.14 9.51 0.54
CA GLU A 68 -16.15 9.31 1.60
C GLU A 68 -16.66 10.63 2.16
N ARG A 69 -15.76 11.60 2.40
CA ARG A 69 -16.14 12.97 2.78
C ARG A 69 -16.92 13.68 1.68
N GLN A 70 -16.54 13.51 0.42
CA GLN A 70 -17.27 14.09 -0.71
C GLN A 70 -18.66 13.48 -0.87
N LYS A 71 -18.79 12.16 -0.72
CA LYS A 71 -20.06 11.43 -0.80
C LYS A 71 -21.02 11.89 0.28
N HIS A 72 -20.57 11.98 1.53
CA HIS A 72 -21.40 12.49 2.63
C HIS A 72 -21.89 13.93 2.36
N LYS A 73 -21.05 14.80 1.80
CA LYS A 73 -21.46 16.17 1.43
C LYS A 73 -22.46 16.18 0.27
N ALA A 74 -22.25 15.34 -0.74
CA ALA A 74 -23.14 15.23 -1.89
C ALA A 74 -24.52 14.71 -1.46
N ASP A 75 -24.57 13.69 -0.61
CA ASP A 75 -25.82 13.13 -0.09
C ASP A 75 -26.60 14.14 0.75
N ALA A 76 -25.91 14.91 1.59
CA ALA A 76 -26.52 15.98 2.34
C ALA A 76 -27.14 17.06 1.42
N ALA A 77 -26.45 17.40 0.33
CA ALA A 77 -26.96 18.36 -0.66
C ALA A 77 -28.17 17.83 -1.43
N VAL A 78 -28.19 16.54 -1.80
CA VAL A 78 -29.35 15.88 -2.42
C VAL A 78 -30.56 15.91 -1.47
N LEU A 79 -30.35 15.60 -0.19
CA LEU A 79 -31.42 15.65 0.82
C LEU A 79 -31.96 17.06 1.05
N GLU A 80 -31.08 18.07 1.11
CA GLU A 80 -31.47 19.47 1.23
C GLU A 80 -32.27 19.94 0.00
N ALA A 81 -31.80 19.59 -1.21
CA ALA A 81 -32.49 19.90 -2.45
C ALA A 81 -33.85 19.19 -2.56
N ALA A 82 -34.02 18.01 -1.96
CA ALA A 82 -35.30 17.29 -1.91
C ALA A 82 -36.27 17.81 -0.84
N SER A 83 -35.83 18.70 0.06
CA SER A 83 -36.68 19.25 1.12
C SER A 83 -37.77 20.17 0.58
N VAL A 84 -38.90 20.23 1.29
CA VAL A 84 -40.09 21.03 0.92
C VAL A 84 -39.80 22.54 0.91
N GLU A 85 -38.76 22.97 1.63
CA GLU A 85 -38.34 24.37 1.73
C GLU A 85 -37.30 24.76 0.65
N SER A 86 -36.86 23.81 -0.19
CA SER A 86 -35.88 24.08 -1.23
C SER A 86 -36.51 24.75 -2.45
N PHE A 87 -35.79 25.71 -3.03
CA PHE A 87 -36.14 26.35 -4.30
C PHE A 87 -35.50 25.65 -5.53
N SER A 88 -34.95 24.45 -5.34
CA SER A 88 -34.25 23.69 -6.38
C SER A 88 -35.23 23.21 -7.45
N THR A 89 -34.86 23.33 -8.72
CA THR A 89 -35.63 22.75 -9.82
C THR A 89 -35.45 21.23 -9.89
N GLU A 90 -36.31 20.55 -10.64
CA GLU A 90 -36.19 19.11 -10.89
C GLU A 90 -34.85 18.77 -11.55
N GLY A 91 -34.39 19.58 -12.52
CA GLY A 91 -33.08 19.42 -13.15
C GLY A 91 -31.90 19.61 -12.18
N ASP A 92 -31.99 20.56 -11.25
CA ASP A 92 -30.94 20.75 -10.22
C ASP A 92 -30.83 19.53 -9.29
N ARG A 93 -31.96 18.86 -9.02
CA ARG A 93 -32.00 17.65 -8.19
C ARG A 93 -31.39 16.46 -8.92
N ASP A 94 -31.74 16.28 -10.18
CA ASP A 94 -31.20 15.19 -11.02
C ASP A 94 -29.68 15.33 -11.20
N ASP A 95 -29.18 16.56 -11.42
CA ASP A 95 -27.74 16.82 -11.53
C ASP A 95 -26.99 16.50 -10.22
N LEU A 96 -27.57 16.86 -9.07
CA LEU A 96 -26.99 16.56 -7.75
C LEU A 96 -26.99 15.05 -7.47
N ASP A 97 -28.07 14.34 -7.81
CA ASP A 97 -28.19 12.90 -7.63
C ASP A 97 -27.20 12.14 -8.52
N SER A 98 -27.08 12.54 -9.81
CA SER A 98 -26.09 11.98 -10.73
C SER A 98 -24.67 12.15 -10.21
N LYS A 99 -24.32 13.34 -9.72
CA LYS A 99 -22.98 13.62 -9.16
C LYS A 99 -22.73 12.81 -7.88
N ALA A 100 -23.73 12.67 -7.01
CA ALA A 100 -23.62 11.84 -5.82
C ALA A 100 -23.41 10.36 -6.18
N GLY A 101 -24.08 9.89 -7.24
CA GLY A 101 -23.90 8.57 -7.83
C GLY A 101 -22.46 8.34 -8.33
N GLU A 102 -21.92 9.24 -9.15
CA GLU A 102 -20.55 9.15 -9.67
C GLU A 102 -19.49 9.09 -8.56
N ILE A 103 -19.63 9.91 -7.51
CA ILE A 103 -18.74 9.89 -6.35
C ILE A 103 -18.88 8.55 -5.61
N GLY A 104 -20.10 8.02 -5.51
CA GLY A 104 -20.37 6.72 -4.91
C GLY A 104 -19.68 5.57 -5.65
N GLU A 105 -19.75 5.55 -6.98
CA GLU A 105 -19.07 4.55 -7.81
C GLU A 105 -17.55 4.59 -7.66
N GLN A 106 -16.97 5.79 -7.60
CA GLN A 106 -15.53 5.95 -7.39
C GLN A 106 -15.10 5.49 -6.00
N LEU A 107 -15.87 5.84 -4.97
CA LEU A 107 -15.60 5.41 -3.59
C LEU A 107 -15.64 3.88 -3.48
N GLU A 108 -16.64 3.25 -4.10
CA GLU A 108 -16.78 1.81 -4.09
C GLU A 108 -15.61 1.13 -4.79
N LEU A 109 -15.14 1.67 -5.91
CA LEU A 109 -13.95 1.16 -6.58
C LEU A 109 -12.70 1.23 -5.71
N GLU A 110 -12.47 2.33 -4.98
CA GLU A 110 -11.33 2.45 -4.07
C GLU A 110 -11.42 1.43 -2.92
N LYS A 111 -12.60 1.29 -2.30
CA LYS A 111 -12.85 0.31 -1.24
C LYS A 111 -12.65 -1.12 -1.73
N GLN A 112 -13.24 -1.47 -2.88
CA GLN A 112 -13.06 -2.75 -3.53
C GLN A 112 -11.59 -3.02 -3.87
N THR A 113 -10.85 -2.00 -4.32
CA THR A 113 -9.41 -2.14 -4.61
C THR A 113 -8.61 -2.46 -3.35
N ILE A 114 -8.88 -1.78 -2.24
CA ILE A 114 -8.25 -2.08 -0.93
C ILE A 114 -8.61 -3.49 -0.48
N GLU A 115 -9.89 -3.87 -0.54
CA GLU A 115 -10.36 -5.20 -0.13
C GLU A 115 -9.77 -6.33 -0.97
N THR A 116 -9.55 -6.10 -2.26
CA THR A 116 -8.92 -7.07 -3.18
C THR A 116 -7.49 -7.41 -2.76
N ILE A 117 -6.76 -6.46 -2.18
CA ILE A 117 -5.37 -6.64 -1.72
C ILE A 117 -5.39 -7.31 -0.34
N LYS A 118 -4.96 -8.57 -0.28
CA LYS A 118 -4.96 -9.35 0.98
C LYS A 118 -3.68 -9.19 1.77
N ALA A 119 -2.56 -8.98 1.09
CA ALA A 119 -1.27 -8.80 1.73
C ALA A 119 -0.29 -7.96 0.91
N TRP A 120 0.56 -7.24 1.61
CA TRP A 120 1.80 -6.66 1.11
C TRP A 120 2.98 -7.33 1.79
N VAL A 121 3.84 -7.96 0.98
CA VAL A 121 5.09 -8.58 1.39
C VAL A 121 6.24 -7.64 1.03
N SER A 122 6.84 -7.04 2.04
CA SER A 122 8.05 -6.22 1.90
C SER A 122 9.30 -7.06 2.14
N ILE A 123 10.19 -7.11 1.16
CA ILE A 123 11.43 -7.89 1.21
C ILE A 123 12.62 -6.94 1.15
N GLY A 124 13.55 -7.05 2.11
CA GLY A 124 14.76 -6.24 2.11
C GLY A 124 14.48 -4.74 2.00
N SER A 125 13.44 -4.27 2.70
CA SER A 125 12.88 -2.94 2.48
C SER A 125 13.83 -1.82 2.92
N ILE A 126 14.18 -0.94 1.98
CA ILE A 126 14.97 0.27 2.25
C ILE A 126 14.22 1.31 3.09
N MET A 127 12.91 1.15 3.26
CA MET A 127 12.12 2.01 4.14
C MET A 127 12.67 1.98 5.58
N THR A 128 13.28 0.87 6.01
CA THR A 128 13.96 0.76 7.30
C THR A 128 15.02 1.83 7.46
N LEU A 129 15.89 2.00 6.44
CA LEU A 129 16.89 3.05 6.42
C LEU A 129 16.24 4.43 6.31
N ALA A 130 15.25 4.58 5.43
CA ALA A 130 14.61 5.87 5.16
C ALA A 130 13.97 6.48 6.42
N TRP A 131 13.31 5.65 7.24
CA TRP A 131 12.71 6.06 8.51
C TRP A 131 13.72 6.15 9.65
N SER A 132 14.63 5.18 9.82
CA SER A 132 15.62 5.22 10.91
C SER A 132 16.62 6.37 10.81
N THR A 133 16.95 6.80 9.59
CA THR A 133 17.87 7.93 9.35
C THR A 133 17.16 9.29 9.32
N ARG A 134 15.83 9.33 9.51
CA ARG A 134 14.98 10.54 9.44
C ARG A 134 15.02 11.29 8.11
N VAL A 135 15.57 10.68 7.05
CA VAL A 135 15.55 11.25 5.69
C VAL A 135 14.10 11.50 5.24
N VAL A 136 13.18 10.62 5.62
CA VAL A 136 11.73 10.79 5.38
C VAL A 136 11.16 12.03 6.08
N GLU A 137 11.44 12.23 7.38
CA GLU A 137 10.93 13.37 8.13
C GLU A 137 11.42 14.70 7.54
N ALA A 138 12.69 14.75 7.14
CA ALA A 138 13.36 15.97 6.70
C ALA A 138 13.05 16.35 5.25
N SER A 139 12.74 15.39 4.38
CA SER A 139 12.70 15.64 2.93
C SER A 139 11.57 14.94 2.19
N ASN A 140 10.80 14.05 2.82
CA ASN A 140 9.79 13.29 2.09
C ASN A 140 8.62 12.81 2.98
N ARG A 141 7.84 13.77 3.51
CA ARG A 141 6.75 13.52 4.48
C ARG A 141 5.64 12.59 4.00
N LYS A 142 5.49 12.35 2.69
CA LYS A 142 4.50 11.41 2.14
C LYS A 142 4.67 9.98 2.64
N TYR A 143 5.89 9.59 3.03
CA TYR A 143 6.11 8.29 3.71
C TYR A 143 5.73 8.29 5.19
N LEU A 144 4.97 9.30 5.63
CA LEU A 144 4.26 9.33 6.91
C LEU A 144 2.74 9.30 6.70
N ASP A 145 2.27 9.33 5.45
CA ASP A 145 0.84 9.26 5.14
C ASP A 145 0.30 7.88 5.52
N PRO A 146 -0.92 7.79 6.06
CA PRO A 146 -1.50 6.52 6.47
C PRO A 146 -1.73 5.59 5.27
N ILE A 147 -1.43 4.31 5.47
CA ILE A 147 -1.81 3.22 4.57
C ILE A 147 -3.03 2.47 5.13
N PRO A 148 -3.70 1.59 4.36
CA PRO A 148 -4.77 0.74 4.86
C PRO A 148 -4.30 -0.07 6.07
N LYS A 149 -5.21 -0.27 7.03
CA LYS A 149 -4.92 -0.85 8.33
C LYS A 149 -4.61 -2.34 8.23
N SER A 150 -4.05 -2.91 9.30
CA SER A 150 -3.70 -4.34 9.36
C SER A 150 -4.89 -5.28 9.18
N GLU A 151 -6.09 -4.86 9.54
CA GLU A 151 -7.34 -5.57 9.27
C GLU A 151 -7.78 -5.52 7.81
N GLU A 152 -7.36 -4.51 7.05
CA GLU A 152 -7.64 -4.34 5.62
C GLU A 152 -6.59 -5.07 4.78
N ILE A 153 -5.29 -4.82 5.05
CA ILE A 153 -4.15 -5.39 4.33
C ILE A 153 -3.12 -5.90 5.33
N LYS A 154 -2.79 -7.20 5.24
CA LYS A 154 -1.68 -7.76 6.03
C LYS A 154 -0.34 -7.26 5.50
N TRP A 155 0.48 -6.67 6.36
CA TRP A 155 1.84 -6.28 6.00
C TRP A 155 2.87 -7.25 6.60
N LEU A 156 3.51 -8.03 5.73
CA LEU A 156 4.56 -8.98 6.08
C LEU A 156 5.92 -8.38 5.69
N ASN A 157 6.84 -8.24 6.65
CA ASN A 157 8.19 -7.74 6.38
C ASN A 157 9.22 -8.86 6.53
N LEU A 158 9.77 -9.30 5.40
CA LEU A 158 10.88 -10.25 5.32
C LEU A 158 12.20 -9.50 5.33
N TRP A 159 13.04 -9.81 6.31
CA TRP A 159 14.33 -9.14 6.49
C TRP A 159 15.42 -10.13 6.93
N THR A 160 16.66 -9.85 6.56
CA THR A 160 17.83 -10.57 7.07
C THR A 160 18.72 -9.62 7.87
N THR A 161 19.59 -10.21 8.70
CA THR A 161 20.50 -9.44 9.56
C THR A 161 21.61 -8.73 8.78
N PHE A 162 22.09 -9.34 7.69
CA PHE A 162 23.20 -8.77 6.93
C PHE A 162 22.73 -8.02 5.68
N ASP A 163 21.44 -7.90 5.44
CA ASP A 163 20.93 -7.01 4.41
C ASP A 163 21.16 -5.55 4.83
N ILE A 164 22.01 -4.85 4.07
CA ILE A 164 22.37 -3.44 4.32
C ILE A 164 21.17 -2.48 4.25
N ALA A 165 20.10 -2.84 3.55
CA ALA A 165 18.90 -2.03 3.41
C ALA A 165 17.96 -2.14 4.61
N THR A 166 18.06 -3.22 5.39
CA THR A 166 17.24 -3.45 6.57
C THR A 166 18.08 -3.34 7.83
N GLY A 167 19.13 -4.16 7.96
CA GLY A 167 20.06 -4.26 9.10
C GLY A 167 19.41 -4.62 10.45
N ALA A 168 18.09 -4.51 10.57
CA ALA A 168 17.30 -4.65 11.76
C ALA A 168 15.82 -4.91 11.41
N LYS A 169 15.03 -5.18 12.44
CA LYS A 169 13.56 -5.20 12.33
C LYS A 169 13.07 -3.84 11.85
N PHE A 170 12.05 -3.89 11.00
CA PHE A 170 11.38 -2.71 10.52
C PHE A 170 10.35 -2.23 11.55
N VAL A 171 10.38 -0.94 11.86
CA VAL A 171 9.44 -0.28 12.77
C VAL A 171 8.91 0.96 12.07
N ALA A 172 7.59 1.06 11.93
CA ALA A 172 6.98 2.26 11.38
C ALA A 172 7.07 3.42 12.38
N PRO A 173 7.34 4.66 11.90
CA PRO A 173 7.50 5.82 12.76
C PRO A 173 6.19 6.19 13.45
N ASP A 174 6.32 6.82 14.62
CA ASP A 174 5.18 7.41 15.30
C ASP A 174 4.57 8.51 14.41
N SER A 175 3.31 8.34 14.09
CA SER A 175 2.55 9.16 13.14
C SER A 175 1.11 9.34 13.64
N ASP A 176 0.48 10.44 13.24
CA ASP A 176 -0.94 10.70 13.49
C ASP A 176 -1.62 11.06 12.16
N PRO A 177 -2.51 10.20 11.62
CA PRO A 177 -2.93 8.89 12.16
C PRO A 177 -1.80 7.82 12.17
N PRO A 178 -1.91 6.79 13.03
CA PRO A 178 -0.85 5.78 13.18
C PRO A 178 -0.72 4.87 11.97
N ILE A 179 0.51 4.68 11.51
CA ILE A 179 0.86 3.69 10.48
C ILE A 179 0.82 2.26 11.07
N PRO A 180 0.17 1.29 10.40
CA PRO A 180 0.19 -0.11 10.79
C PRO A 180 1.62 -0.68 10.90
N GLN A 181 1.90 -1.42 11.96
CA GLN A 181 3.19 -2.07 12.14
C GLN A 181 3.23 -3.39 11.35
N PRO A 182 4.28 -3.67 10.57
CA PRO A 182 4.37 -4.95 9.88
C PRO A 182 4.68 -6.11 10.81
N MET A 183 4.22 -7.27 10.39
CA MET A 183 4.68 -8.55 10.92
C MET A 183 6.11 -8.81 10.44
N ASN A 184 7.07 -8.62 11.35
CA ASN A 184 8.48 -8.79 11.03
C ASN A 184 8.88 -10.27 11.08
N LEU A 185 9.19 -10.82 9.90
CA LEU A 185 9.59 -12.19 9.66
C LEU A 185 11.08 -12.21 9.30
N ARG A 186 11.91 -12.69 10.21
CA ARG A 186 13.35 -12.81 9.96
C ARG A 186 13.59 -14.08 9.16
N VAL A 187 14.32 -13.96 8.06
CA VAL A 187 14.82 -15.10 7.28
C VAL A 187 16.32 -15.25 7.47
N ASN A 188 16.79 -16.49 7.55
CA ASN A 188 18.22 -16.76 7.42
C ASN A 188 18.58 -16.72 5.95
N ASN A 189 19.65 -16.02 5.56
CA ASN A 189 20.11 -15.97 4.17
C ASN A 189 21.61 -16.30 4.10
N PHE A 190 22.34 -15.76 3.13
CA PHE A 190 23.75 -16.08 2.90
C PHE A 190 24.71 -15.63 4.01
N GLY A 191 24.28 -14.77 4.93
CA GLY A 191 25.15 -14.25 5.98
C GLY A 191 26.17 -13.22 5.45
N SER A 192 25.85 -12.55 4.34
CA SER A 192 26.78 -11.69 3.60
C SER A 192 26.15 -10.36 3.24
N LEU A 193 26.84 -9.26 3.55
CA LEU A 193 26.38 -7.89 3.26
C LEU A 193 26.00 -7.66 1.78
N ALA A 194 26.71 -8.33 0.86
CA ALA A 194 26.49 -8.16 -0.57
C ALA A 194 25.39 -9.06 -1.13
N LEU A 195 25.25 -10.28 -0.59
CA LEU A 195 24.33 -11.29 -1.12
C LEU A 195 22.98 -11.28 -0.42
N ASP A 196 22.93 -10.88 0.85
CA ASP A 196 21.70 -10.91 1.63
C ASP A 196 20.65 -9.95 1.09
N HIS A 197 21.05 -8.84 0.46
CA HIS A 197 20.10 -7.89 -0.13
C HIS A 197 19.49 -8.40 -1.44
N THR A 198 20.27 -9.04 -2.32
CA THR A 198 19.79 -9.44 -3.66
C THR A 198 19.36 -10.91 -3.75
N GLY A 199 19.81 -11.74 -2.81
CA GLY A 199 19.70 -13.20 -2.86
C GLY A 199 18.47 -13.78 -2.17
N TYR A 200 17.46 -12.99 -1.79
CA TYR A 200 16.24 -13.53 -1.17
C TYR A 200 15.59 -14.63 -2.03
N TRP A 201 15.63 -14.48 -3.35
CA TRP A 201 14.98 -15.40 -4.29
C TRP A 201 15.68 -16.76 -4.40
N ASP A 202 16.96 -16.82 -4.05
CA ASP A 202 17.76 -18.04 -4.07
C ASP A 202 17.53 -18.91 -2.83
N ASN A 203 16.89 -18.35 -1.79
CA ASN A 203 16.59 -19.06 -0.55
C ASN A 203 15.13 -19.50 -0.48
N ILE A 204 14.81 -20.52 -1.27
CA ILE A 204 13.46 -21.05 -1.42
C ILE A 204 12.87 -21.52 -0.08
N GLU A 205 13.68 -22.19 0.75
CA GLU A 205 13.19 -22.78 2.02
C GLU A 205 12.79 -21.72 3.04
N GLU A 206 13.58 -20.66 3.21
CA GLU A 206 13.30 -19.64 4.23
C GLU A 206 12.34 -18.56 3.75
N VAL A 207 12.29 -18.28 2.44
CA VAL A 207 11.42 -17.23 1.88
C VAL A 207 10.11 -17.79 1.37
N TYR A 208 10.12 -18.83 0.54
CA TYR A 208 8.89 -19.30 -0.12
C TYR A 208 8.02 -20.13 0.82
N LEU A 209 8.60 -20.98 1.68
CA LEU A 209 7.79 -21.76 2.64
C LEU A 209 7.09 -20.84 3.64
N LEU A 210 7.79 -19.82 4.12
CA LEU A 210 7.24 -18.82 5.02
C LEU A 210 6.12 -18.02 4.35
N LEU A 211 6.28 -17.63 3.08
CA LEU A 211 5.21 -16.98 2.32
C LEU A 211 4.00 -17.91 2.11
N LEU A 212 4.24 -19.19 1.79
CA LEU A 212 3.16 -20.18 1.65
C LEU A 212 2.41 -20.41 2.96
N GLU A 213 3.10 -20.39 4.10
CA GLU A 213 2.49 -20.52 5.43
C GLU A 213 1.63 -19.30 5.77
N GLU A 214 2.19 -18.09 5.64
CA GLU A 214 1.52 -16.84 6.04
C GLU A 214 0.38 -16.43 5.10
N LEU A 215 0.49 -16.77 3.81
CA LEU A 215 -0.52 -16.47 2.80
C LEU A 215 -1.59 -17.57 2.69
N GLY A 216 -1.48 -18.65 3.49
CA GLY A 216 -2.49 -19.70 3.57
C GLY A 216 -2.46 -20.70 2.41
N GLY A 217 -1.33 -20.84 1.72
CA GLY A 217 -1.11 -21.82 0.65
C GLY A 217 -1.13 -23.28 1.16
N ARG A 218 -1.05 -23.50 2.47
CA ARG A 218 -1.39 -24.79 3.09
C ARG A 218 -2.85 -24.80 3.51
N GLU A 219 -3.73 -25.30 2.64
CA GLU A 219 -4.74 -26.20 3.18
C GLU A 219 -4.01 -27.28 3.98
N LYS A 220 -4.54 -27.66 5.14
CA LYS A 220 -4.02 -28.77 5.95
C LYS A 220 -4.18 -30.10 5.19
N SER A 221 -3.41 -30.34 4.14
CA SER A 221 -3.45 -31.56 3.33
C SER A 221 -2.09 -32.26 3.24
N ASN A 222 -1.12 -31.91 4.09
CA ASN A 222 0.07 -32.73 4.28
C ASN A 222 -0.06 -33.53 5.59
N ASP A 223 -0.91 -34.56 5.53
CA ASP A 223 -0.69 -35.77 6.32
C ASP A 223 0.41 -36.58 5.61
N PHE A 224 1.62 -36.55 6.16
CA PHE A 224 2.64 -37.59 5.99
C PHE A 224 3.15 -38.00 7.37
#